data_AF-A0A844END0-F1
#
_entry.id   AF-A0A844END0-F1
#
_cell.length_a   1.000
_cell.length_b   1.000
_cell.length_c   1.000
_cell.angle_alpha   90.00
_cell.angle_beta   90.00
_cell.angle_gamma   90.00
#
_symmetry.space_group_name_H-M   'P 1'
#
loop_
_entity.id
_entity.type
_entity.pdbx_description
1 polymer ?
#
loop_
_entity_poly.entity_id
_entity_poly.type
_entity_poly.pdbx_seq_one_letter_code
_entity_poly.pdbx_strand_id
1 'polypeptide(L)' 'MTISLYFVRHGQTYLNKYHRIQGVIDSPLTDKGIADAVSA' A
#
# COMPACT_ATOMS: atom_id res chain seq x y z
N MET A 1 28.32 13.80 -7.49
CA MET A 1 26.98 14.18 -7.01
C MET A 1 26.17 12.91 -6.92
N THR A 2 25.54 12.63 -5.78
CA THR A 2 24.85 11.37 -5.53
C THR A 2 23.40 11.65 -5.23
N ILE A 3 22.49 10.87 -5.82
CA ILE A 3 21.04 10.98 -5.58
C ILE A 3 20.62 9.77 -4.76
N SER A 4 19.92 10.01 -3.64
CA SER A 4 19.25 8.98 -2.88
C SER A 4 17.79 8.90 -3.32
N LEU A 5 17.39 7.74 -3.83
CA LEU A 5 16.03 7.47 -4.29
C LEU A 5 15.42 6.37 -3.42
N TYR A 6 14.23 6.61 -2.89
CA TYR A 6 13.50 5.67 -2.05
C TYR A 6 12.17 5.34 -2.73
N PHE A 7 11.83 4.05 -2.77
CA PHE A 7 10.54 3.56 -3.25
C PHE A 7 9.79 2.93 -2.08
N VAL A 8 8.50 3.25 -1.96
CA VAL A 8 7.61 2.68 -0.94
C VAL A 8 6.36 2.15 -1.63
N ARG A 9 6.01 0.89 -1.34
CA ARG A 9 4.74 0.30 -1.78
C ARG A 9 3.68 0.54 -0.70
N HIS A 10 2.47 0.92 -1.10
CA HIS A 10 1.35 1.04 -0.15
C HIS A 10 0.97 -0.31 0.47
N GLY A 11 0.29 -0.26 1.62
CA GLY A 11 -0.16 -1.44 2.36
C GLY A 11 -1.35 -2.18 1.74
N GLN A 12 -1.82 -3.22 2.44
CA GLN A 12 -2.99 -4.01 2.06
C GLN A 12 -4.28 -3.15 2.00
N THR A 13 -5.03 -3.22 0.90
CA THR A 13 -6.35 -2.59 0.70
C THR A 13 -7.44 -3.66 0.78
N TYR A 14 -8.71 -3.26 0.95
CA TYR A 14 -9.81 -4.23 0.95
C TYR A 14 -9.91 -4.99 -0.38
N LEU A 15 -9.70 -4.34 -1.54
CA LEU A 15 -9.78 -5.01 -2.83
C LEU A 15 -8.67 -6.05 -3.02
N ASN A 16 -7.43 -5.73 -2.68
CA ASN A 16 -6.34 -6.69 -2.82
C ASN A 16 -6.43 -7.85 -1.80
N LYS A 17 -7.00 -7.61 -0.60
CA LYS A 17 -7.32 -8.65 0.39
C LYS A 17 -8.30 -9.68 -0.18
N TYR A 18 -9.27 -9.24 -0.97
CA TYR A 18 -10.27 -10.12 -1.60
C TYR A 18 -9.92 -10.52 -3.04
N HIS A 19 -8.65 -10.35 -3.45
CA HIS A 19 -8.16 -10.68 -4.79
C HIS A 19 -8.99 -10.04 -5.93
N ARG A 20 -9.42 -8.79 -5.73
CA ARG A 20 -10.12 -7.97 -6.72
C ARG A 20 -9.17 -6.99 -7.39
N ILE A 21 -9.44 -6.67 -8.66
CA ILE A 21 -8.71 -5.65 -9.40
C ILE A 21 -9.15 -4.27 -8.89
N GLN A 22 -8.18 -3.41 -8.54
CA GLN A 22 -8.44 -2.05 -8.07
C GLN A 22 -8.58 -1.05 -9.24
N GLY A 23 -7.65 -1.06 -10.21
CA GLY A 23 -7.68 -0.05 -11.28
C GLY A 23 -7.56 1.36 -10.71
N VAL A 24 -8.50 2.26 -11.04
CA VAL A 24 -8.50 3.69 -10.65
C VAL A 24 -9.38 3.96 -9.40
N ILE A 25 -9.87 2.93 -8.72
CA ILE A 25 -10.71 3.10 -7.52
C ILE A 25 -9.87 3.38 -6.26
N ASP A 26 -10.40 4.26 -5.40
CA ASP A 26 -9.82 4.63 -4.12
C ASP A 26 -10.25 3.68 -2.98
N SER A 27 -9.76 2.43 -3.01
CA SER A 27 -10.04 1.46 -1.95
C SER A 27 -9.20 1.78 -0.70
N PRO A 28 -9.81 1.91 0.49
CA PRO A 28 -9.06 2.21 1.71
C PRO A 28 -8.12 1.07 2.10
N LEU A 29 -7.08 1.42 2.86
CA LEU A 29 -6.22 0.46 3.55
C LEU A 29 -7.00 -0.30 4.61
N THR A 30 -6.59 -1.53 4.83
CA THR A 30 -7.03 -2.34 5.98
C THR A 30 -6.21 -1.96 7.22
N ASP A 31 -6.66 -2.36 8.42
CA ASP A 31 -5.87 -2.18 9.65
C ASP A 31 -4.48 -2.80 9.53
N LYS A 32 -4.38 -3.96 8.86
CA LYS A 32 -3.10 -4.58 8.51
C LYS A 32 -2.25 -3.66 7.63
N GLY A 33 -2.83 -3.11 6.57
CA GLY A 33 -2.11 -2.20 5.66
C GLY A 33 -1.61 -0.92 6.34
N ILE A 34 -2.33 -0.43 7.34
CA ILE A 34 -1.90 0.70 8.19
C ILE A 34 -0.76 0.25 9.11
N ALA A 35 -0.88 -0.90 9.77
CA ALA A 35 0.17 -1.44 10.64
C ALA A 35 1.47 -1.72 9.86
N ASP A 36 1.37 -2.25 8.64
CA ASP A 36 2.52 -2.49 7.75
C ASP A 36 3.32 -1.18 7.53
N ALA A 37 2.63 -0.05 7.33
CA ALA A 37 3.27 1.25 7.15
C ALA A 37 3.92 1.82 8.42
N VAL A 38 3.38 1.51 9.60
CA VAL A 38 3.96 1.92 10.90
C VAL A 38 5.18 1.07 11.24
N SER A 39 5.21 -0.19 10.80
CA SER A 39 6.31 -1.13 11.09
C SER A 39 7.49 -1.07 10.12
N ALA A 40 7.38 -0.29 9.04
CA ALA A 40 8.39 -0.16 7.99
C ALA A 40 9.49 0.85 8.38
#